data_AF-A0A2E6C6H1-F1
#
_entry.id   AF-A0A2E6C6H1-F1
#
_cell.length_a   1.000
_cell.length_b   1.000
_cell.length_c   1.000
_cell.angle_alpha   90.00
_cell.angle_beta   90.00
_cell.angle_gamma   90.00
#
_symmetry.space_group_name_H-M   'P 1'
#
loop_
_entity.id
_entity.type
_entity.pdbx_description
1 polymer ?
#
loop_
_entity_poly.entity_id
_entity_poly.type
_entity_poly.pdbx_seq_one_letter_code
_entity_poly.pdbx_strand_id
1 'polypeptide(L)'
;MDVPVGMIPFSNTRSGKEYADSIIKTKLGRALMFSIIVLIGLNWLMIILFGFTNILFSIGAVCLLFGFSIKIAKINSLVPLVVNLNHPFMESGSVAESQIMVKFADKWIDPGNNRLKLAKNNLGHWIVHRQDNDLSILSIWVTNQKESILNKHLLIINQAISLNNAVNESNNEFDDAREREAQESALLERNWLPEEEIEVQGPISRMFSNE
;
A
#
# COMPACT_ATOMS: atom_id res chain seq x y z
N MET A 1 -12.72 -17.24 14.12
CA MET A 1 -12.11 -16.47 15.22
C MET A 1 -12.39 -15.03 14.96
N ASP A 2 -13.10 -14.44 15.89
CA ASP A 2 -13.85 -13.21 15.66
C ASP A 2 -12.94 -11.98 15.66
N VAL A 3 -13.44 -10.93 15.03
CA VAL A 3 -12.79 -9.62 14.99
C VAL A 3 -12.65 -9.13 16.44
N PRO A 4 -11.51 -8.51 16.82
CA PRO A 4 -11.35 -7.95 18.16
C PRO A 4 -12.50 -7.00 18.50
N VAL A 5 -12.93 -6.98 19.77
CA VAL A 5 -14.07 -6.18 20.23
C VAL A 5 -13.80 -4.70 19.95
N GLY A 6 -14.78 -3.99 19.36
CA GLY A 6 -14.67 -2.58 19.02
C GLY A 6 -13.94 -2.28 17.70
N MET A 7 -13.47 -3.32 16.98
CA MET A 7 -12.81 -3.19 15.69
C MET A 7 -13.73 -3.57 14.52
N ILE A 8 -13.52 -2.92 13.38
CA ILE A 8 -14.27 -3.11 12.14
C ILE A 8 -13.30 -3.61 11.06
N PRO A 9 -13.63 -4.71 10.35
CA PRO A 9 -12.84 -5.16 9.21
C PRO A 9 -12.71 -4.10 8.13
N PHE A 10 -11.53 -3.96 7.55
CA PHE A 10 -11.30 -3.05 6.43
C PHE A 10 -12.29 -3.31 5.28
N SER A 11 -12.66 -4.57 5.02
CA SER A 11 -13.66 -4.93 4.00
C SER A 11 -15.04 -4.28 4.20
N ASN A 12 -15.36 -3.85 5.42
CA ASN A 12 -16.64 -3.24 5.76
C ASN A 12 -16.59 -1.70 5.73
N THR A 13 -15.39 -1.11 5.68
CA THR A 13 -15.21 0.34 5.52
C THR A 13 -15.52 0.77 4.10
N ARG A 14 -15.79 2.06 3.89
CA ARG A 14 -16.04 2.59 2.55
C ARG A 14 -14.83 2.38 1.64
N SER A 15 -13.64 2.76 2.10
CA SER A 15 -12.39 2.60 1.36
C SER A 15 -12.12 1.13 1.01
N GLY A 16 -12.45 0.19 1.90
CA GLY A 16 -12.29 -1.24 1.62
C GLY A 16 -13.31 -1.79 0.62
N LYS A 17 -14.55 -1.30 0.63
CA LYS A 17 -15.54 -1.64 -0.40
C LYS A 17 -15.13 -1.12 -1.77
N GLU A 18 -14.71 0.14 -1.86
CA GLU A 18 -14.22 0.74 -3.11
C GLU A 18 -12.99 -0.01 -3.66
N TYR A 19 -12.06 -0.40 -2.77
CA TYR A 19 -10.93 -1.25 -3.13
C TYR A 19 -11.38 -2.62 -3.66
N ALA A 20 -12.26 -3.31 -2.95
CA ALA A 20 -12.75 -4.63 -3.35
C ALA A 20 -13.48 -4.57 -4.70
N ASP A 21 -14.33 -3.56 -4.91
CA ASP A 21 -15.05 -3.34 -6.16
C ASP A 21 -14.08 -3.07 -7.32
N SER A 22 -13.01 -2.30 -7.10
CA SER A 22 -12.00 -2.05 -8.12
C SER A 22 -11.28 -3.33 -8.57
N ILE A 23 -10.96 -4.22 -7.61
CA ILE A 23 -10.32 -5.51 -7.90
C ILE A 23 -11.28 -6.43 -8.64
N ILE A 24 -12.53 -6.51 -8.17
CA ILE A 24 -13.54 -7.35 -8.79
C ILE A 24 -13.78 -6.87 -10.23
N LYS A 25 -14.01 -5.58 -10.47
CA LYS A 25 -14.22 -5.02 -11.81
C LYS A 25 -13.05 -5.32 -12.76
N THR A 26 -11.81 -5.09 -12.33
CA THR A 26 -10.62 -5.34 -13.16
C THR A 26 -10.42 -6.83 -13.46
N LYS A 27 -10.68 -7.72 -12.49
CA LYS A 27 -10.61 -9.18 -12.68
C LYS A 27 -11.76 -9.71 -13.52
N LEU A 28 -12.96 -9.13 -13.37
CA LEU A 28 -14.16 -9.46 -14.14
C LEU A 28 -13.93 -9.20 -15.63
N GLY A 29 -13.42 -8.03 -15.99
CA GLY A 29 -13.11 -7.70 -17.39
C GLY A 29 -12.11 -8.68 -18.03
N ARG A 30 -11.05 -9.04 -17.29
CA ARG A 30 -10.08 -10.05 -17.75
C ARG A 30 -10.68 -11.44 -17.86
N ALA A 31 -11.52 -11.83 -16.91
CA ALA A 31 -12.21 -13.13 -16.92
C ALA A 31 -13.18 -13.25 -18.09
N LEU A 32 -13.90 -12.17 -18.44
CA LEU A 32 -14.77 -12.14 -19.62
C LEU A 32 -13.97 -12.34 -20.91
N MET A 33 -12.87 -11.60 -21.10
CA MET A 33 -12.01 -11.77 -22.28
C MET A 33 -11.45 -13.20 -22.39
N PHE A 34 -10.97 -13.76 -21.27
CA PHE A 34 -10.47 -15.13 -21.23
C PHE A 34 -11.59 -16.15 -21.51
N SER A 35 -12.80 -15.92 -20.99
CA SER A 35 -13.93 -16.81 -21.19
C SER A 35 -14.35 -16.93 -22.65
N ILE A 36 -14.30 -15.83 -23.42
CA ILE A 36 -14.60 -15.82 -24.85
C ILE A 36 -13.56 -16.64 -25.62
N ILE A 37 -12.28 -16.46 -25.30
CA ILE A 37 -11.19 -17.22 -25.92
C ILE A 37 -11.34 -18.73 -25.63
N VAL A 38 -11.61 -19.09 -24.37
CA VAL A 38 -11.87 -20.48 -23.99
C VAL A 38 -13.09 -21.04 -24.71
N LEU A 39 -14.18 -20.27 -24.81
CA LEU A 39 -15.38 -20.72 -25.51
C LEU A 39 -15.09 -21.05 -26.98
N ILE A 40 -14.41 -20.16 -27.69
CA ILE A 40 -14.06 -20.37 -29.10
C ILE A 40 -13.11 -21.57 -29.24
N GLY A 41 -12.04 -21.61 -28.45
CA GLY A 41 -11.03 -22.67 -28.51
C GLY A 41 -11.61 -24.06 -28.19
N LEU A 42 -12.48 -24.15 -27.19
CA LEU A 42 -13.11 -25.41 -26.78
C LEU A 42 -14.10 -25.91 -27.84
N ASN A 43 -14.87 -25.02 -28.46
CA ASN A 43 -15.73 -25.39 -29.58
C ASN A 43 -14.93 -25.85 -30.80
N TRP A 44 -13.83 -25.17 -31.14
CA TRP A 44 -12.93 -25.59 -32.22
C TRP A 44 -12.32 -26.98 -31.96
N LEU A 45 -11.84 -27.23 -30.74
CA LEU A 45 -11.27 -28.51 -30.34
C LEU A 45 -12.31 -29.65 -30.42
N MET A 46 -13.56 -29.41 -30.02
CA MET A 46 -14.63 -30.40 -30.13
C MET A 46 -14.94 -30.78 -31.58
N ILE A 47 -14.92 -29.81 -32.52
CA ILE A 47 -15.10 -30.07 -33.95
C ILE A 47 -14.00 -30.99 -34.47
N ILE A 48 -12.73 -30.71 -34.12
CA ILE A 48 -11.59 -31.50 -34.60
C ILE A 48 -11.64 -32.94 -34.06
N LEU A 49 -12.00 -33.12 -32.79
CA LEU A 49 -11.97 -34.45 -32.14
C LEU A 49 -13.21 -35.31 -32.44
N PHE A 50 -14.39 -34.70 -32.52
CA PHE A 50 -15.67 -35.42 -32.54
C PHE A 50 -16.51 -35.13 -33.78
N GLY A 51 -16.16 -34.12 -34.59
CA GLY A 51 -16.91 -33.75 -35.79
C GLY A 51 -18.21 -32.98 -35.53
N PHE A 52 -18.55 -32.69 -34.27
CA PHE A 52 -19.71 -31.88 -33.88
C PHE A 52 -19.41 -31.01 -32.65
N THR A 53 -20.21 -29.95 -32.45
CA THR A 53 -20.11 -29.07 -31.27
C THR A 53 -21.19 -29.40 -30.24
N ASN A 54 -20.83 -29.38 -28.95
CA ASN A 54 -21.79 -29.37 -27.86
C ASN A 54 -21.69 -28.02 -27.13
N ILE A 55 -22.50 -27.05 -27.57
CA ILE A 55 -22.48 -25.67 -27.07
C ILE A 55 -22.80 -25.62 -25.58
N LEU A 56 -23.72 -26.47 -25.10
CA LEU A 56 -24.14 -26.51 -23.70
C LEU A 56 -22.98 -26.88 -22.78
N PHE A 57 -22.16 -27.85 -23.18
CA PHE A 57 -20.95 -28.24 -22.46
C PHE A 57 -19.93 -27.09 -22.39
N SER A 58 -19.68 -26.42 -23.52
CA SER A 58 -18.75 -25.29 -23.59
C SER A 58 -19.19 -24.12 -22.71
N ILE A 59 -20.49 -23.80 -22.69
CA ILE A 59 -21.05 -22.76 -21.81
C ILE A 59 -20.90 -23.17 -20.34
N GLY A 60 -21.24 -24.41 -20.00
CA GLY A 60 -21.10 -24.92 -18.63
C GLY A 60 -19.66 -24.80 -18.10
N ALA A 61 -18.67 -25.20 -18.91
CA ALA A 61 -17.26 -25.09 -18.56
C ALA A 61 -16.84 -23.62 -18.34
N VAL A 62 -17.29 -22.71 -19.21
CA VAL A 62 -17.02 -21.28 -19.09
C VAL A 62 -17.63 -20.69 -17.81
N CYS A 63 -18.89 -21.01 -17.49
CA CYS A 63 -19.55 -20.53 -16.29
C CYS A 63 -18.80 -20.95 -15.01
N LEU A 64 -18.28 -22.19 -14.96
CA LEU A 64 -17.49 -22.68 -13.83
C LEU A 64 -16.17 -21.92 -13.66
N LEU A 65 -15.42 -21.75 -14.76
CA LEU A 65 -14.16 -20.99 -14.75
C LEU A 65 -14.38 -19.53 -14.35
N PHE A 66 -15.47 -18.94 -14.83
CA PHE A 66 -15.84 -17.58 -14.50
C PHE A 66 -16.20 -17.42 -13.02
N GLY A 67 -17.04 -18.31 -12.48
CA GLY A 67 -17.39 -18.33 -11.06
C GLY A 67 -16.17 -18.52 -10.16
N PHE A 68 -15.25 -19.41 -10.55
CA PHE A 68 -13.97 -19.61 -9.85
C PHE A 68 -13.10 -18.34 -9.86
N SER A 69 -13.04 -17.65 -11.00
CA SER A 69 -12.29 -16.39 -11.14
C SER A 69 -12.82 -15.28 -10.20
N ILE A 70 -14.15 -15.16 -10.09
CA ILE A 70 -14.78 -14.21 -9.16
C ILE A 70 -14.46 -14.58 -7.71
N LYS A 71 -14.53 -15.87 -7.36
CA LYS A 71 -14.21 -16.35 -6.01
C LYS A 71 -12.77 -15.99 -5.63
N ILE A 72 -11.80 -16.22 -6.52
CA ILE A 72 -10.40 -15.84 -6.31
C ILE A 72 -10.26 -14.32 -6.17
N ALA A 73 -10.95 -13.54 -7.00
CA ALA A 73 -10.91 -12.07 -6.91
C ALA A 73 -11.38 -11.57 -5.54
N LYS A 74 -12.48 -12.13 -5.02
CA LYS A 74 -13.00 -11.83 -3.68
C LYS A 74 -12.02 -12.21 -2.58
N ILE A 75 -11.37 -13.37 -2.67
CA ILE A 75 -10.37 -13.78 -1.68
C ILE A 75 -9.17 -12.82 -1.69
N ASN A 76 -8.72 -12.40 -2.87
CA ASN A 76 -7.57 -11.52 -3.00
C ASN A 76 -7.86 -10.06 -2.58
N SER A 77 -9.11 -9.64 -2.55
CA SER A 77 -9.49 -8.31 -2.04
C SER A 77 -9.60 -8.24 -0.52
N LEU A 78 -9.58 -9.38 0.18
CA LEU A 78 -9.62 -9.41 1.64
C LEU A 78 -8.25 -9.05 2.21
N VAL A 79 -8.11 -7.81 2.65
CA VAL A 79 -6.94 -7.32 3.39
C VAL A 79 -7.09 -7.72 4.86
N PRO A 80 -6.07 -8.32 5.50
CA PRO A 80 -6.14 -8.76 6.90
C PRO A 80 -5.96 -7.59 7.88
N LEU A 81 -6.79 -6.56 7.75
CA LEU A 81 -6.72 -5.31 8.51
C LEU A 81 -8.06 -5.03 9.19
N VAL A 82 -8.02 -4.61 10.44
CA VAL A 82 -9.17 -4.04 11.16
C VAL A 82 -8.79 -2.68 11.72
N VAL A 83 -9.79 -1.81 11.82
CA VAL A 83 -9.67 -0.44 12.31
C VAL A 83 -10.82 -0.12 13.27
N ASN A 84 -10.61 0.78 14.21
CA ASN A 84 -11.69 1.26 15.07
C ASN A 84 -12.57 2.32 14.36
N LEU A 85 -13.63 2.77 15.03
CA LEU A 85 -14.54 3.80 14.52
C LEU A 85 -13.87 5.17 14.28
N ASN A 86 -12.79 5.46 15.00
CA ASN A 86 -12.10 6.76 14.91
C ASN A 86 -11.10 6.84 13.76
N HIS A 87 -10.81 5.72 13.08
CA HIS A 87 -9.84 5.68 12.01
C HIS A 87 -10.35 6.45 10.77
N PRO A 88 -9.51 7.21 10.03
CA PRO A 88 -9.94 8.01 8.87
C PRO A 88 -10.64 7.25 7.74
N PHE A 89 -10.47 5.93 7.67
CA PHE A 89 -11.22 5.06 6.75
C PHE A 89 -12.74 5.01 7.01
N MET A 90 -13.18 5.48 8.17
CA MET A 90 -14.60 5.52 8.55
C MET A 90 -15.30 6.81 8.11
N GLU A 91 -14.58 7.81 7.61
CA GLU A 91 -15.07 9.17 7.23
C GLU A 91 -15.83 9.93 8.34
N SER A 92 -16.10 9.31 9.48
CA SER A 92 -16.53 9.97 10.70
C SER A 92 -15.38 10.82 11.24
N GLY A 93 -15.65 12.07 11.59
CA GLY A 93 -14.67 12.90 12.28
C GLY A 93 -14.10 12.17 13.49
N SER A 94 -12.77 12.18 13.63
CA SER A 94 -12.09 11.50 14.73
C SER A 94 -12.34 12.26 16.03
N VAL A 95 -13.02 11.61 16.98
CA VAL A 95 -13.31 12.20 18.31
C VAL A 95 -12.33 11.69 19.38
N ALA A 96 -11.71 10.54 19.14
CA ALA A 96 -10.77 9.89 20.07
C ALA A 96 -9.66 9.17 19.29
N GLU A 97 -8.74 8.54 20.02
CA GLU A 97 -7.59 7.83 19.44
C GLU A 97 -8.01 6.79 18.39
N SER A 98 -7.26 6.78 17.29
CA SER A 98 -7.36 5.78 16.24
C SER A 98 -6.58 4.53 16.65
N GLN A 99 -7.13 3.36 16.33
CA GLN A 99 -6.48 2.07 16.59
C GLN A 99 -6.61 1.15 15.39
N ILE A 100 -5.56 0.38 15.13
CA ILE A 100 -5.48 -0.58 14.03
C ILE A 100 -4.92 -1.91 14.53
N MET A 101 -5.36 -3.01 13.90
CA MET A 101 -4.73 -4.32 14.11
C MET A 101 -4.65 -5.06 12.78
N VAL A 102 -3.58 -5.83 12.63
CA VAL A 102 -3.32 -6.63 11.42
C VAL A 102 -3.30 -8.10 11.79
N LYS A 103 -3.92 -8.94 10.97
CA LYS A 103 -3.96 -10.38 11.21
C LYS A 103 -2.81 -11.08 10.48
N PHE A 104 -1.91 -11.69 11.25
CA PHE A 104 -0.85 -12.55 10.75
C PHE A 104 -0.89 -13.91 11.46
N ALA A 105 -0.76 -15.01 10.72
CA ALA A 105 -0.74 -16.38 11.27
C ALA A 105 -1.82 -16.64 12.36
N ASP A 106 -3.05 -16.18 12.09
CA ASP A 106 -4.21 -16.27 12.97
C ASP A 106 -4.21 -15.45 14.27
N LYS A 107 -3.23 -14.55 14.45
CA LYS A 107 -3.19 -13.59 15.56
C LYS A 107 -3.40 -12.17 15.05
N TRP A 108 -4.22 -11.41 15.78
CA TRP A 108 -4.32 -9.97 15.60
C TRP A 108 -3.18 -9.29 16.37
N ILE A 109 -2.39 -8.50 15.66
CA ILE A 109 -1.18 -7.86 16.17
C ILE A 109 -1.29 -6.36 15.92
N ASP A 110 -0.93 -5.57 16.92
CA ASP A 110 -0.73 -4.14 16.76
C ASP A 110 0.60 -3.89 16.00
N PRO A 111 0.55 -3.30 14.80
CA PRO A 111 1.77 -3.00 14.05
C PRO A 111 2.66 -1.96 14.73
N GLY A 112 2.11 -1.12 15.62
CA GLY A 112 2.76 0.05 16.18
C GLY A 112 2.87 1.20 15.18
N ASN A 113 3.81 2.12 15.43
CA ASN A 113 3.92 3.37 14.66
C ASN A 113 4.73 3.21 13.36
N ASN A 114 5.51 2.14 13.21
CA ASN A 114 6.45 2.01 12.10
C ASN A 114 5.79 1.31 10.90
N ARG A 115 6.18 1.75 9.70
CA ARG A 115 5.78 1.09 8.46
C ARG A 115 6.31 -0.35 8.43
N LEU A 116 5.62 -1.20 7.70
CA LEU A 116 5.96 -2.62 7.57
C LEU A 116 6.61 -2.91 6.21
N LYS A 117 7.53 -3.86 6.19
CA LYS A 117 8.21 -4.37 4.99
C LYS A 117 8.08 -5.89 4.90
N LEU A 118 7.81 -6.39 3.69
CA LEU A 118 7.77 -7.82 3.40
C LEU A 118 9.14 -8.31 2.95
N ALA A 119 9.61 -9.42 3.51
CA ALA A 119 10.80 -10.13 3.06
C ALA A 119 10.48 -11.62 2.87
N LYS A 120 11.08 -12.25 1.87
CA LYS A 120 10.93 -13.69 1.65
C LYS A 120 12.08 -14.43 2.32
N ASN A 121 11.77 -15.42 3.15
CA ASN A 121 12.75 -16.31 3.74
C ASN A 121 13.14 -17.42 2.74
N ASN A 122 14.31 -18.04 2.94
CA ASN A 122 14.83 -19.18 2.19
C ASN A 122 13.88 -20.39 2.23
N LEU A 123 13.06 -20.52 3.28
CA LEU A 123 12.01 -21.55 3.39
C LEU A 123 10.74 -21.23 2.59
N GLY A 124 10.71 -20.11 1.86
CA GLY A 124 9.57 -19.70 1.04
C GLY A 124 8.46 -18.97 1.79
N HIS A 125 8.55 -18.82 3.11
CA HIS A 125 7.61 -18.04 3.92
C HIS A 125 7.89 -16.53 3.82
N TRP A 126 6.84 -15.74 4.01
CA TRP A 126 6.94 -14.28 4.09
C TRP A 126 7.12 -13.84 5.54
N ILE A 127 8.10 -12.98 5.77
CA ILE A 127 8.38 -12.36 7.06
C ILE A 127 8.01 -10.88 6.96
N VAL A 128 7.31 -10.38 7.97
CA VAL A 128 6.93 -8.98 8.09
C VAL A 128 7.85 -8.31 9.08
N HIS A 129 8.59 -7.32 8.62
CA HIS A 129 9.50 -6.50 9.43
C HIS A 129 8.88 -5.14 9.70
N ARG A 130 9.15 -4.57 10.87
CA ARG A 130 8.96 -3.14 11.12
C ARG A 130 10.13 -2.39 10.48
N GLN A 131 9.86 -1.22 9.93
CA GLN A 131 10.89 -0.28 9.47
C GLN A 131 11.33 0.60 10.64
N ASP A 132 11.83 -0.03 11.70
CA ASP A 132 12.61 0.64 12.75
C ASP A 132 14.11 0.55 12.44
N ASN A 133 14.93 1.12 13.33
CA ASN A 133 16.39 1.10 13.20
C ASN A 133 16.97 -0.32 13.10
N ASP A 134 16.32 -1.30 13.75
CA ASP A 134 16.81 -2.68 13.87
C ASP A 134 16.17 -3.64 12.85
N LEU A 135 15.25 -3.17 12.00
CA LEU A 135 14.41 -3.98 11.11
C LEU A 135 13.75 -5.18 11.83
N SER A 136 13.17 -4.91 13.00
CA SER A 136 12.65 -5.93 13.91
C SER A 136 11.56 -6.78 13.24
N ILE A 137 11.54 -8.07 13.56
CA ILE A 137 10.54 -9.00 13.02
C ILE A 137 9.23 -8.80 13.78
N LEU A 138 8.17 -8.43 13.06
CA LEU A 138 6.82 -8.34 13.61
C LEU A 138 6.17 -9.73 13.69
N SER A 139 6.16 -10.44 12.56
CA SER A 139 5.50 -11.74 12.46
C SER A 139 5.83 -12.46 11.15
N ILE A 140 5.35 -13.71 11.03
CA ILE A 140 5.38 -14.50 9.81
C ILE A 140 4.01 -14.45 9.15
N TRP A 141 3.97 -14.16 7.85
CA TRP A 141 2.76 -14.16 7.05
C TRP A 141 2.63 -15.47 6.28
N VAL A 142 1.89 -16.41 6.88
CA VAL A 142 1.61 -17.73 6.30
C VAL A 142 0.46 -17.59 5.28
N THR A 143 0.79 -17.62 3.99
CA THR A 143 -0.20 -17.43 2.91
C THR A 143 0.32 -17.99 1.59
N ASN A 144 -0.61 -18.49 0.76
CA ASN A 144 -0.35 -18.96 -0.60
C ASN A 144 -0.59 -17.87 -1.67
N GLN A 145 -0.82 -16.62 -1.24
CA GLN A 145 -1.04 -15.51 -2.15
C GLN A 145 0.26 -15.10 -2.85
N LYS A 146 0.11 -14.55 -4.05
CA LYS A 146 1.24 -14.03 -4.84
C LYS A 146 1.83 -12.80 -4.18
N GLU A 147 3.13 -12.61 -4.31
CA GLU A 147 3.87 -11.45 -3.81
C GLU A 147 3.21 -10.10 -4.20
N SER A 148 2.74 -9.97 -5.44
CA SER A 148 2.07 -8.74 -5.91
C SER A 148 0.75 -8.44 -5.21
N ILE A 149 0.08 -9.45 -4.63
CA ILE A 149 -1.12 -9.27 -3.80
C ILE A 149 -0.68 -8.86 -2.39
N LEU A 150 0.32 -9.53 -1.83
CA LEU A 150 0.86 -9.22 -0.50
C LEU A 150 1.42 -7.80 -0.42
N ASN A 151 2.17 -7.36 -1.43
CA ASN A 151 2.68 -5.99 -1.51
C ASN A 151 1.54 -4.96 -1.57
N LYS A 152 0.42 -5.27 -2.22
CA LYS A 152 -0.77 -4.39 -2.22
C LYS A 152 -1.46 -4.36 -0.87
N HIS A 153 -1.60 -5.50 -0.21
CA HIS A 153 -2.14 -5.56 1.15
C HIS A 153 -1.25 -4.78 2.12
N LEU A 154 0.07 -4.94 2.03
CA LEU A 154 1.05 -4.21 2.83
C LEU A 154 0.99 -2.70 2.58
N LEU A 155 0.81 -2.26 1.34
CA LEU A 155 0.62 -0.85 1.01
C LEU A 155 -0.59 -0.26 1.75
N ILE A 156 -1.72 -0.97 1.73
CA ILE A 156 -2.94 -0.53 2.43
C ILE A 156 -2.75 -0.52 3.95
N ILE A 157 -2.07 -1.54 4.49
CA ILE A 157 -1.73 -1.61 5.92
C ILE A 157 -0.83 -0.42 6.31
N ASN A 158 0.20 -0.12 5.52
CA ASN A 158 1.10 1.02 5.77
C ASN A 158 0.39 2.37 5.65
N GLN A 159 -0.58 2.47 4.75
CA GLN A 159 -1.44 3.65 4.66
C GLN A 159 -2.30 3.78 5.92
N ALA A 160 -2.88 2.69 6.42
CA ALA A 160 -3.63 2.68 7.67
C ALA A 160 -2.75 3.10 8.87
N ILE A 161 -1.53 2.56 8.99
CA ILE A 161 -0.56 2.96 10.02
C ILE A 161 -0.27 4.46 9.93
N SER A 162 -0.02 4.97 8.73
CA SER A 162 0.31 6.39 8.53
C SER A 162 -0.86 7.30 8.93
N LEU A 163 -2.09 6.93 8.57
CA LEU A 163 -3.30 7.65 8.95
C LEU A 163 -3.57 7.56 10.47
N ASN A 164 -3.34 6.40 11.06
CA ASN A 164 -3.45 6.18 12.50
C ASN A 164 -2.51 7.09 13.29
N ASN A 165 -1.24 7.16 12.87
CA ASN A 165 -0.24 8.03 13.49
C ASN A 165 -0.57 9.51 13.34
N ALA A 166 -1.11 9.91 12.18
CA ALA A 166 -1.52 11.28 11.93
C ALA A 166 -2.67 11.72 12.85
N VAL A 167 -3.62 10.83 13.14
CA VAL A 167 -4.72 11.10 14.08
C VAL A 167 -4.25 11.13 15.53
N ASN A 168 -3.32 10.24 15.88
CA ASN A 168 -2.81 10.12 17.26
C ASN A 168 -1.63 11.06 17.55
N GLU A 169 -1.27 11.95 16.63
CA GLU A 169 -0.13 12.88 16.73
C GLU A 169 1.21 12.18 17.03
N SER A 170 1.31 10.87 16.81
CA SER A 170 2.45 10.05 17.23
C SER A 170 3.63 10.07 16.26
N ASN A 171 3.51 10.81 15.15
CA ASN A 171 4.53 10.97 14.13
C ASN A 171 4.33 12.31 13.41
N ASN A 172 4.68 13.42 14.05
CA ASN A 172 4.69 14.70 13.37
C ASN A 172 6.00 14.86 12.59
N GLU A 173 6.05 14.21 11.43
CA GLU A 173 7.21 14.23 10.51
C GLU A 173 7.61 15.67 10.15
N PHE A 174 6.68 16.64 10.24
CA PHE A 174 6.96 18.08 10.10
C PHE A 174 7.56 18.72 11.35
N ASP A 175 7.14 18.36 12.56
CA ASP A 175 7.79 18.87 13.78
C ASP A 175 9.20 18.27 13.92
N ASP A 176 9.37 16.98 13.61
CA ASP A 176 10.69 16.34 13.55
C ASP A 176 11.60 16.99 12.49
N ALA A 177 11.05 17.32 11.31
CA ALA A 177 11.79 18.05 10.28
C ALA A 177 12.12 19.49 10.72
N ARG A 178 11.19 20.17 11.40
CA ARG A 178 11.40 21.52 11.94
C ARG A 178 12.44 21.53 13.06
N GLU A 179 12.48 20.49 13.90
CA GLU A 179 13.49 20.34 14.95
C GLU A 179 14.88 20.06 14.34
N ARG A 180 14.96 19.26 13.26
CA ARG A 180 16.20 19.06 12.50
C ARG A 180 16.68 20.34 11.81
N GLU A 181 15.79 21.10 11.17
CA GLU A 181 16.13 22.40 10.57
C GLU A 181 16.60 23.40 11.63
N ALA A 182 15.97 23.42 12.80
CA ALA A 182 16.37 24.27 13.92
C ALA A 182 17.77 23.91 14.46
N GLN A 183 18.13 22.63 14.47
CA GLN A 183 19.45 22.15 14.90
C GLN A 183 20.55 22.37 13.84
N GLU A 184 20.24 22.29 12.54
CA GLU A 184 21.19 22.55 11.46
C GLU A 184 21.50 24.05 11.25
N SER A 185 20.58 24.95 11.65
CA SER A 185 20.76 26.40 11.49
C SER A 185 21.82 27.02 12.43
N ALA A 186 22.37 26.28 13.41
CA ALA A 186 23.31 26.80 14.40
C ALA A 186 24.81 26.62 14.02
N LEU A 187 25.13 25.89 12.94
CA LEU A 187 26.53 25.53 12.61
C LEU A 187 27.24 26.49 11.63
N LEU A 188 26.53 27.46 11.06
CA LEU A 188 27.13 28.49 10.20
C LEU A 188 26.68 29.88 10.66
N GLU A 189 27.33 30.38 11.70
CA GLU A 189 27.33 31.82 11.97
C GLU A 189 27.89 32.53 10.72
N ARG A 190 27.00 33.14 9.95
CA ARG A 190 27.35 33.93 8.77
C ARG A 190 28.02 35.21 9.24
N ASN A 191 29.32 35.14 9.47
CA ASN A 191 30.17 36.32 9.61
C ASN A 191 30.23 37.01 8.25
N TRP A 192 29.41 38.05 8.09
CA TRP A 192 29.56 38.98 6.98
C TRP A 192 30.94 39.63 7.09
N LEU A 193 31.64 39.73 5.96
CA LEU A 193 32.86 40.52 5.89
C LEU A 193 32.51 41.95 6.34
N PRO A 194 33.31 42.59 7.21
CA PRO A 194 33.11 44.01 7.50
C PRO A 194 33.14 44.81 6.19
N GLU A 195 32.32 45.86 6.12
CA GLU A 195 32.19 46.79 4.99
C GLU A 195 33.45 47.65 4.82
N GLU A 196 34.63 47.04 4.74
CA GLU A 196 35.79 47.73 4.20
C GLU A 196 35.58 47.85 2.70
N GLU A 197 35.50 49.09 2.21
CA GLU A 197 35.41 49.43 0.80
C GLU A 197 36.59 48.80 0.04
N ILE A 198 36.37 47.63 -0.54
CA ILE A 198 37.33 47.04 -1.46
C ILE A 198 37.36 47.96 -2.68
N GLU A 199 38.44 48.72 -2.87
CA GLU A 199 38.69 49.48 -4.09
C GLU A 199 38.81 48.51 -5.27
N VAL A 200 37.69 48.23 -5.94
CA VAL A 200 37.67 47.39 -7.14
C VAL A 200 38.28 48.19 -8.30
N GLN A 201 39.60 48.10 -8.49
CA GLN A 201 40.27 48.58 -9.71
C GLN A 201 39.97 47.63 -10.89
N GLY A 202 38.77 47.76 -11.44
CA GLY A 202 38.41 47.14 -12.71
C GLY A 202 38.98 47.90 -13.92
N PRO A 203 39.03 47.30 -15.12
CA PRO A 203 39.53 47.95 -16.33
C PRO A 203 38.81 49.28 -16.67
N ILE A 204 37.55 49.42 -16.22
CA ILE A 204 36.72 50.62 -16.38
C ILE A 204 37.19 51.76 -15.45
N SER A 205 37.72 51.48 -14.26
CA SER A 205 38.17 52.53 -13.34
C SER A 205 39.38 53.31 -13.88
N ARG A 206 40.21 52.66 -14.72
CA ARG A 206 41.35 53.28 -15.42
C ARG A 206 40.96 54.23 -16.55
N MET A 207 39.75 54.14 -17.10
CA MET A 207 39.29 55.07 -18.13
C MET A 207 38.89 56.44 -17.56
N PHE A 208 38.64 56.52 -16.26
CA PHE A 208 38.26 57.76 -15.57
C PHE A 208 39.42 58.39 -14.78
N SER A 209 40.59 57.74 -14.72
CA SER A 209 41.82 58.28 -14.12
C SER A 209 42.79 58.73 -15.22
N ASN A 210 42.50 59.86 -15.86
CA ASN A 210 43.47 60.57 -16.71
C ASN A 210 43.71 61.95 -16.09
N GLU A 211 44.69 62.02 -15.20
CA GLU A 211 45.67 63.10 -15.07
C GLU A 211 47.06 62.45 -14.94
#